data_AF-A0A7S2II64-F1
#
_entry.id   AF-A0A7S2II64-F1
#
_cell.length_a   1.000
_cell.length_b   1.000
_cell.length_c   1.000
_cell.angle_alpha   90.00
_cell.angle_beta   90.00
_cell.angle_gamma   90.00
#
_symmetry.space_group_name_H-M   'P 1'
#
loop_
_entity.id
_entity.type
_entity.pdbx_description
1 polymer ?
#
loop_
_entity_poly.entity_id
_entity_poly.type
_entity_poly.pdbx_seq_one_letter_code
_entity_poly.pdbx_strand_id
1 'polypeptide(L)'
;PKRLAPPEGELRLWAHRLVTSDLFNTVVTSVVIFNVLVMSFDYFHIERDRRVFAIYTDLMWLCTRIYYAECVLKIVGLTARGYFIDTWNQFDFSLVCVALLDEFASETVEKYLPLPPMLLRILRILRVLRAVRLLKSFPGLRNVILTLFLTFPAIMNIAALLSLLVFMYAVLGVHLFASLDLHNG
;
A
#
# COMPACT_ATOMS: atom_id res chain seq x y z
N PRO A 1 7.14 13.21 -24.98
CA PRO A 1 7.91 12.41 -24.00
C PRO A 1 9.43 12.48 -24.28
N LYS A 2 10.16 13.31 -23.52
CA LYS A 2 11.63 13.41 -23.62
C LYS A 2 12.26 12.08 -23.18
N ARG A 3 12.78 11.30 -24.14
CA ARG A 3 13.56 10.09 -23.88
C ARG A 3 14.82 10.52 -23.10
N LEU A 4 14.92 10.12 -21.84
CA LEU A 4 16.15 10.33 -21.07
C LEU A 4 17.31 9.61 -21.79
N ALA A 5 18.43 10.31 -21.94
CA ALA A 5 19.62 9.81 -22.60
C ALA A 5 20.10 8.51 -21.92
N PRO A 6 20.61 7.52 -22.70
CA PRO A 6 21.05 6.26 -22.15
C PRO A 6 22.16 6.49 -21.11
N PRO A 7 22.10 5.80 -19.97
CA PRO A 7 23.07 5.96 -18.92
C PRO A 7 24.50 5.51 -19.34
N GLU A 8 25.47 6.43 -19.36
CA GLU A 8 26.91 6.13 -19.39
C GLU A 8 27.35 5.30 -18.17
N GLY A 9 27.97 4.14 -18.41
CA GLY A 9 28.49 3.18 -17.41
C GLY A 9 28.00 1.74 -17.62
N GLU A 10 28.89 0.75 -17.71
CA GLU A 10 28.54 -0.66 -18.00
C GLU A 10 27.58 -1.27 -16.96
N LEU A 11 27.85 -1.02 -15.68
CA LEU A 11 27.02 -1.43 -14.55
C LEU A 11 25.61 -0.81 -14.62
N ARG A 12 25.53 0.44 -15.07
CA ARG A 12 24.27 1.20 -15.18
C ARG A 12 23.46 0.72 -16.38
N LEU A 13 24.12 0.40 -17.50
CA LEU A 13 23.50 -0.14 -18.70
C LEU A 13 22.96 -1.56 -18.47
N TRP A 14 23.70 -2.40 -17.73
CA TRP A 14 23.24 -3.72 -17.31
C TRP A 14 22.03 -3.61 -16.38
N ALA A 15 22.08 -2.75 -15.36
CA ALA A 15 20.96 -2.50 -14.46
C ALA A 15 19.73 -1.97 -15.22
N HIS A 16 19.93 -1.08 -16.19
CA HIS A 16 18.86 -0.57 -17.04
C HIS A 16 18.20 -1.68 -17.86
N ARG A 17 18.99 -2.54 -18.52
CA ARG A 17 18.45 -3.69 -19.28
C ARG A 17 17.72 -4.67 -18.38
N LEU A 18 18.25 -4.94 -17.19
CA LEU A 18 17.65 -5.87 -16.24
C LEU A 18 16.31 -5.34 -15.72
N VAL A 19 16.26 -4.07 -15.29
CA VAL A 19 15.05 -3.43 -14.76
C VAL A 19 13.97 -3.24 -15.84
N THR A 20 14.37 -3.04 -17.09
CA THR A 20 13.43 -2.88 -18.22
C THR A 20 12.88 -4.22 -18.70
N SER A 21 13.41 -5.35 -18.24
CA SER A 21 12.94 -6.67 -18.65
C SER A 21 11.59 -7.05 -18.02
N ASP A 22 10.70 -7.64 -18.83
CA ASP A 22 9.41 -8.14 -18.36
C ASP A 22 9.56 -9.30 -17.36
N LEU A 23 10.64 -10.07 -17.47
CA LEU A 23 10.98 -11.13 -16.52
C LEU A 23 11.24 -10.56 -15.13
N PHE A 24 12.00 -9.46 -15.03
CA PHE A 24 12.24 -8.79 -13.75
C PHE A 24 10.93 -8.32 -13.11
N ASN A 25 10.07 -7.66 -13.89
CA ASN A 25 8.75 -7.22 -13.42
C ASN A 25 7.86 -8.40 -12.97
N THR A 26 7.91 -9.53 -13.69
CA THR A 26 7.17 -10.74 -13.34
C THR A 26 7.67 -11.36 -12.04
N VAL A 27 9.00 -11.45 -11.85
CA VAL A 27 9.63 -11.96 -10.63
C VAL A 27 9.30 -11.08 -9.43
N VAL A 28 9.39 -9.76 -9.57
CA VAL A 28 9.01 -8.84 -8.48
C VAL A 28 7.53 -9.02 -8.12
N THR A 29 6.67 -9.10 -9.13
CA THR A 29 5.22 -9.28 -8.93
C THR A 29 4.93 -10.61 -8.23
N SER A 30 5.62 -11.70 -8.58
CA SER A 30 5.44 -13.00 -7.92
C SER A 30 5.86 -12.95 -6.45
N VAL A 31 6.94 -12.22 -6.11
CA VAL A 31 7.33 -11.97 -4.72
C VAL A 31 6.24 -11.18 -3.98
N VAL A 32 5.53 -10.24 -4.63
CA VAL A 32 4.38 -9.51 -4.02
C VAL A 32 3.25 -10.45 -3.71
N ILE A 33 2.88 -11.27 -4.68
CA ILE A 33 1.81 -12.25 -4.49
C ILE A 33 2.18 -13.19 -3.35
N PHE A 34 3.40 -13.72 -3.35
CA PHE A 34 3.89 -14.60 -2.29
C PHE A 34 3.85 -13.91 -0.92
N ASN A 35 4.34 -12.68 -0.81
CA ASN A 35 4.33 -11.95 0.44
C ASN A 35 2.91 -11.65 0.95
N VAL A 36 1.97 -11.34 0.06
CA VAL A 36 0.54 -11.17 0.41
C VAL A 36 -0.08 -12.49 0.86
N LEU A 37 0.27 -13.62 0.24
CA LEU A 37 -0.18 -14.94 0.68
C LEU A 37 0.33 -15.25 2.10
N VAL A 38 1.60 -14.97 2.38
CA VAL A 38 2.16 -15.12 3.74
C VAL A 38 1.39 -14.27 4.76
N MET A 39 1.04 -13.02 4.41
CA MET A 39 0.19 -12.19 5.26
C MET A 39 -1.23 -12.73 5.43
N SER A 40 -1.75 -13.43 4.43
CA SER A 40 -3.11 -13.98 4.46
C SER A 40 -3.23 -15.17 5.42
N PHE A 41 -2.11 -15.83 5.72
CA PHE A 41 -2.03 -16.89 6.73
C PHE A 41 -1.88 -16.36 8.16
N ASP A 42 -1.86 -15.04 8.37
CA ASP A 42 -1.84 -14.45 9.70
C ASP A 42 -3.16 -14.78 10.43
N TYR A 43 -3.08 -15.62 11.48
CA TYR A 43 -4.22 -16.06 12.28
C TYR A 43 -4.13 -15.50 13.71
N PHE A 44 -5.30 -15.26 14.32
CA PHE A 44 -5.39 -14.76 15.69
C PHE A 44 -4.61 -15.68 16.66
N HIS A 45 -3.60 -15.13 17.35
CA HIS A 45 -2.66 -15.81 18.26
C HIS A 45 -1.47 -16.56 17.65
N ILE A 46 -1.03 -16.22 16.43
CA ILE A 46 0.25 -16.72 15.89
C ILE A 46 1.45 -16.48 16.84
N GLU A 47 1.40 -15.40 17.63
CA GLU A 47 2.40 -15.05 18.67
C GLU A 47 2.55 -16.12 19.77
N ARG A 48 1.56 -17.01 19.99
CA ARG A 48 1.66 -18.08 20.98
C ARG A 48 2.56 -19.23 20.53
N ASP A 49 2.70 -19.45 19.23
CA ASP A 49 3.61 -20.46 18.70
C ASP A 49 4.89 -19.81 18.21
N ARG A 50 5.92 -19.86 19.06
CA ARG A 50 7.23 -19.24 18.81
C ARG A 50 7.88 -19.73 17.51
N ARG A 51 7.64 -20.97 17.08
CA ARG A 51 8.23 -21.52 15.84
C ARG A 51 7.55 -20.93 14.61
N VAL A 52 6.22 -20.89 14.62
CA VAL A 52 5.43 -20.35 13.52
C VAL A 52 5.66 -18.84 13.39
N PHE A 53 5.71 -18.12 14.51
CA PHE A 53 6.01 -16.69 14.54
C PHE A 53 7.41 -16.35 14.00
N ALA A 54 8.43 -17.14 14.34
CA ALA A 54 9.78 -16.94 13.82
C ALA A 54 9.85 -17.14 12.31
N ILE A 55 9.27 -18.23 11.79
CA ILE A 55 9.22 -18.52 10.34
C ILE A 55 8.47 -17.41 9.59
N TYR A 56 7.33 -16.97 10.12
CA TYR A 56 6.56 -15.87 9.54
C TYR A 56 7.39 -14.58 9.45
N THR A 57 8.06 -14.22 10.55
CA THR A 57 8.89 -13.01 10.62
C THR A 57 10.05 -13.09 9.64
N ASP A 58 10.80 -14.20 9.64
CA ASP A 58 11.94 -14.42 8.73
C ASP A 58 11.53 -14.33 7.26
N LEU A 59 10.38 -14.91 6.91
CA LEU A 59 9.86 -14.88 5.55
C LEU A 59 9.46 -13.46 5.13
N MET A 60 8.87 -12.71 6.05
CA MET A 60 8.50 -11.31 5.79
C MET A 60 9.74 -10.44 5.60
N TRP A 61 10.76 -10.62 6.43
CA TRP A 61 12.06 -9.95 6.33
C TRP A 61 12.74 -10.24 5.00
N LEU A 62 12.73 -11.50 4.56
CA LEU A 62 13.27 -11.89 3.26
C LEU A 62 12.57 -11.15 2.13
N CYS A 63 11.24 -11.08 2.15
CA CYS A 63 10.45 -10.36 1.15
C CYS A 63 10.79 -8.85 1.16
N THR A 64 10.84 -8.21 2.34
CA THR A 64 11.21 -6.79 2.47
C THR A 64 12.60 -6.50 1.87
N ARG A 65 13.59 -7.36 2.14
CA ARG A 65 14.95 -7.21 1.58
C ARG A 65 14.98 -7.33 0.06
N ILE A 66 14.20 -8.24 -0.51
CA ILE A 66 14.08 -8.38 -1.98
C ILE A 66 13.50 -7.09 -2.58
N TYR A 67 12.46 -6.50 -1.98
CA TYR A 67 11.92 -5.22 -2.44
C TYR A 67 12.89 -4.06 -2.30
N TYR A 68 13.63 -4.03 -1.21
CA TYR A 68 14.64 -3.01 -1.03
C TYR A 68 15.71 -3.08 -2.14
N ALA A 69 16.21 -4.29 -2.41
CA ALA A 69 17.17 -4.53 -3.47
C ALA A 69 16.62 -4.14 -4.85
N GLU A 70 15.36 -4.49 -5.14
CA GLU A 70 14.65 -4.09 -6.35
C GLU A 70 14.57 -2.56 -6.50
N CYS A 71 14.15 -1.85 -5.45
CA CYS A 71 14.01 -0.40 -5.46
C CYS A 71 15.35 0.29 -5.72
N VAL A 72 16.42 -0.18 -5.06
CA VAL A 72 17.80 0.29 -5.31
C VAL A 72 18.21 0.03 -6.76
N LEU A 73 17.95 -1.18 -7.29
CA LEU A 73 18.24 -1.51 -8.68
C LEU A 73 17.53 -0.56 -9.65
N LYS A 74 16.26 -0.24 -9.40
CA LYS A 74 15.48 0.70 -10.22
C LYS A 74 16.05 2.11 -10.16
N ILE A 75 16.42 2.61 -8.99
CA ILE A 75 17.02 3.93 -8.84
C ILE A 75 18.34 4.03 -9.62
N VAL A 76 19.19 3.00 -9.54
CA VAL A 76 20.46 2.93 -10.27
C VAL A 76 20.23 2.81 -11.78
N GLY A 77 19.29 1.97 -12.23
CA GLY A 77 19.02 1.70 -13.65
C GLY A 77 18.27 2.80 -14.41
N LEU A 78 17.37 3.55 -13.75
CA LEU A 78 16.54 4.58 -14.41
C LEU A 78 17.07 6.01 -14.22
N THR A 79 18.13 6.20 -13.43
CA THR A 79 18.58 7.51 -12.92
C THR A 79 17.53 8.15 -12.00
N ALA A 80 17.94 8.72 -10.86
CA ALA A 80 17.01 9.28 -9.87
C ALA A 80 15.97 10.24 -10.49
N ARG A 81 16.39 11.12 -11.41
CA ARG A 81 15.47 12.02 -12.13
C ARG A 81 14.43 11.30 -13.00
N GLY A 82 14.79 10.18 -13.65
CA GLY A 82 13.85 9.38 -14.44
C GLY A 82 12.89 8.59 -13.54
N TYR A 83 13.39 8.08 -12.42
CA TYR A 83 12.61 7.34 -11.44
C TYR A 83 11.50 8.20 -10.79
N PHE A 84 11.82 9.42 -10.37
CA PHE A 84 10.86 10.34 -9.73
C PHE A 84 9.88 11.00 -10.71
N ILE A 85 9.93 10.76 -12.02
CA ILE A 85 8.91 11.28 -12.95
C ILE A 85 7.67 10.37 -12.97
N ASP A 86 7.84 9.07 -12.75
CA ASP A 86 6.73 8.11 -12.76
C ASP A 86 6.08 8.03 -11.36
N THR A 87 4.82 8.44 -11.26
CA THR A 87 4.01 8.39 -10.04
C THR A 87 3.99 7.00 -9.41
N TRP A 88 4.00 5.94 -10.24
CA TRP A 88 4.00 4.57 -9.73
C TRP A 88 5.33 4.16 -9.10
N ASN A 89 6.44 4.75 -9.55
CA ASN A 89 7.75 4.52 -8.94
C ASN A 89 7.89 5.37 -7.65
N GLN A 90 7.35 6.59 -7.62
CA GLN A 90 7.28 7.37 -6.38
C GLN A 90 6.48 6.63 -5.28
N PHE A 91 5.33 6.05 -5.64
CA PHE A 91 4.53 5.25 -4.71
C PHE A 91 5.29 4.02 -4.23
N ASP A 92 5.95 3.30 -5.13
CA ASP A 92 6.79 2.15 -4.83
C ASP A 92 7.88 2.50 -3.80
N PHE A 93 8.59 3.61 -4.01
CA PHE A 93 9.60 4.13 -3.08
C PHE A 93 9.02 4.47 -1.71
N SER A 94 7.88 5.17 -1.67
CA SER A 94 7.22 5.51 -0.40
C SER A 94 6.86 4.26 0.41
N LEU A 95 6.41 3.20 -0.26
CA LEU A 95 6.11 1.92 0.38
C LEU A 95 7.37 1.25 0.94
N VAL A 96 8.50 1.30 0.22
CA VAL A 96 9.77 0.75 0.73
C VAL A 96 10.25 1.53 1.95
N CYS A 97 10.20 2.86 1.92
CA CYS A 97 10.57 3.69 3.07
C CYS A 97 9.71 3.36 4.30
N VAL A 98 8.40 3.25 4.12
CA VAL A 98 7.48 2.91 5.20
C VAL A 98 7.72 1.50 5.73
N ALA A 99 7.99 0.52 4.86
CA ALA A 99 8.28 -0.85 5.28
C ALA A 99 9.58 -0.93 6.10
N LEU A 100 10.62 -0.19 5.70
CA LEU A 100 11.84 -0.08 6.49
C LEU A 100 11.56 0.57 7.85
N LEU A 101 10.81 1.68 7.87
CA LEU A 101 10.43 2.35 9.11
C LEU A 101 9.63 1.45 10.05
N ASP A 102 8.71 0.65 9.53
CA ASP A 102 7.93 -0.36 10.29
C ASP A 102 8.87 -1.40 10.94
N GLU A 103 9.77 -2.00 10.16
CA GLU A 103 10.72 -3.00 10.65
C GLU A 103 11.65 -2.41 11.73
N PHE A 104 12.24 -1.23 11.49
CA PHE A 104 13.08 -0.53 12.47
C PHE A 104 12.30 -0.09 13.72
N ALA A 105 11.04 0.33 13.57
CA ALA A 105 10.17 0.71 14.68
C ALA A 105 9.86 -0.49 15.58
N SER A 106 9.60 -1.65 15.00
CA SER A 106 9.31 -2.89 15.74
C SER A 106 10.51 -3.40 16.55
N GLU A 107 11.73 -3.33 16.01
CA GLU A 107 12.91 -3.86 16.71
C GLU A 107 13.53 -2.90 17.72
N THR A 108 13.61 -1.62 17.36
CA THR A 108 14.40 -0.64 18.10
C THR A 108 13.51 0.29 18.90
N VAL A 109 12.42 0.78 18.30
CA VAL A 109 11.65 1.87 18.92
C VAL A 109 10.80 1.33 20.06
N GLU A 110 10.18 0.15 19.96
CA GLU A 110 9.47 -0.45 21.10
C GLU A 110 10.37 -0.65 22.34
N LYS A 111 11.68 -0.87 22.13
CA LYS A 111 12.66 -1.09 23.20
C LYS A 111 13.13 0.19 23.89
N TYR A 112 13.13 1.33 23.18
CA TYR A 112 13.70 2.60 23.67
C TYR A 112 12.67 3.75 23.82
N LEU A 113 11.53 3.69 23.12
CA LEU A 113 10.48 4.70 23.14
C LEU A 113 9.10 4.04 22.96
N PRO A 114 8.24 3.99 24.00
CA PRO A 114 6.92 3.37 23.88
C PRO A 114 6.08 4.14 22.85
N LEU A 115 5.93 3.58 21.65
CA LEU A 115 5.11 4.15 20.60
C LEU A 115 3.62 4.03 20.97
N PRO A 116 2.80 5.05 20.68
CA PRO A 116 1.36 4.93 20.85
C PRO A 116 0.80 3.77 20.00
N PRO A 117 -0.17 3.01 20.52
CA PRO A 117 -0.73 1.84 19.84
C PRO A 117 -1.37 2.17 18.48
N MET A 118 -1.79 3.43 18.29
CA MET A 118 -2.30 3.93 17.02
C MET A 118 -1.24 3.91 15.90
N LEU A 119 0.02 4.25 16.20
CA LEU A 119 1.10 4.22 15.20
C LEU A 119 1.41 2.78 14.77
N LEU A 120 1.46 1.85 15.71
CA LEU A 120 1.64 0.42 15.40
C LEU A 120 0.54 -0.11 14.49
N ARG A 121 -0.71 0.33 14.70
CA ARG A 121 -1.84 -0.04 13.84
C ARG A 121 -1.69 0.51 12.42
N ILE A 122 -1.24 1.77 12.28
CA ILE A 122 -1.00 2.39 10.97
C ILE A 122 0.11 1.64 10.22
N LEU A 123 1.22 1.33 10.89
CA LEU A 123 2.34 0.61 10.29
C LEU A 123 1.90 -0.78 9.77
N ARG A 124 1.07 -1.51 10.53
CA ARG A 124 0.46 -2.78 10.09
C ARG A 124 -0.38 -2.61 8.82
N ILE A 125 -1.21 -1.56 8.73
CA ILE A 125 -2.03 -1.28 7.54
C ILE A 125 -1.14 -0.96 6.33
N LEU A 126 -0.09 -0.16 6.53
CA LEU A 126 0.85 0.20 5.47
C LEU A 126 1.63 -1.01 4.95
N ARG A 127 1.94 -1.97 5.84
CA ARG A 127 2.47 -3.27 5.44
C ARG A 127 1.50 -3.99 4.49
N VAL A 128 0.19 -4.01 4.73
CA VAL A 128 -0.81 -4.59 3.80
C VAL A 128 -0.95 -3.79 2.50
N LEU A 129 -0.72 -2.47 2.55
CA LEU A 129 -0.80 -1.57 1.38
C LEU A 129 0.16 -1.96 0.26
N ARG A 130 1.22 -2.73 0.54
CA ARG A 130 2.10 -3.29 -0.51
C ARG A 130 1.34 -4.14 -1.55
N ALA A 131 0.21 -4.73 -1.18
CA ALA A 131 -0.67 -5.47 -2.11
C ALA A 131 -1.20 -4.58 -3.24
N VAL A 132 -1.27 -3.25 -3.02
CA VAL A 132 -1.64 -2.26 -4.04
C VAL A 132 -0.65 -2.23 -5.21
N ARG A 133 0.59 -2.71 -5.02
CA ARG A 133 1.54 -2.88 -6.13
C ARG A 133 1.01 -3.83 -7.20
N LEU A 134 0.15 -4.79 -6.86
CA LEU A 134 -0.50 -5.66 -7.86
C LEU A 134 -1.33 -4.84 -8.85
N LEU A 135 -1.90 -3.71 -8.44
CA LEU A 135 -2.63 -2.81 -9.35
C LEU A 135 -1.73 -2.27 -10.46
N LYS A 136 -0.43 -2.07 -10.19
CA LYS A 136 0.54 -1.60 -11.20
C LYS A 136 0.81 -2.69 -12.24
N SER A 137 0.91 -3.95 -11.82
CA SER A 137 1.22 -5.09 -12.69
C SER A 137 0.01 -5.58 -13.49
N PHE A 138 -1.22 -5.38 -12.99
CA PHE A 138 -2.46 -5.77 -13.67
C PHE A 138 -3.16 -4.56 -14.31
N PRO A 139 -2.87 -4.21 -15.58
CA PRO A 139 -3.42 -3.03 -16.24
C PRO A 139 -4.95 -3.04 -16.35
N GLY A 140 -5.57 -4.23 -16.44
CA GLY A 140 -7.03 -4.36 -16.42
C GLY A 140 -7.64 -3.84 -15.12
N LEU A 141 -7.07 -4.23 -13.98
CA LEU A 141 -7.54 -3.78 -12.66
C LEU A 141 -7.27 -2.29 -12.45
N ARG A 142 -6.11 -1.79 -12.90
CA ARG A 142 -5.82 -0.36 -12.93
C ARG A 142 -6.88 0.42 -13.71
N ASN A 143 -7.27 -0.06 -14.89
CA ASN A 143 -8.27 0.63 -15.74
C ASN A 143 -9.65 0.67 -15.08
N VAL A 144 -10.05 -0.41 -14.40
CA VAL A 144 -11.30 -0.44 -13.62
C VAL A 144 -11.24 0.62 -12.52
N ILE A 145 -10.17 0.65 -11.73
CA ILE A 145 -10.01 1.61 -10.63
C ILE A 145 -9.96 3.05 -11.14
N LEU A 146 -9.23 3.31 -12.21
CA LEU A 146 -9.20 4.63 -12.84
C LEU A 146 -10.60 5.06 -13.31
N THR A 147 -11.36 4.14 -13.90
CA THR A 147 -12.75 4.41 -14.32
C THR A 147 -13.64 4.75 -13.13
N LEU A 148 -13.50 4.03 -12.00
CA LEU A 148 -14.19 4.35 -10.75
C LEU A 148 -13.83 5.75 -10.24
N PHE A 149 -12.55 6.13 -10.27
CA PHE A 149 -12.13 7.48 -9.90
C PHE A 149 -12.66 8.55 -10.85
N LEU A 150 -12.78 8.25 -12.14
CA LEU A 150 -13.36 9.17 -13.13
C LEU A 150 -14.86 9.38 -12.94
N THR A 151 -15.60 8.37 -12.46
CA THR A 151 -17.05 8.51 -12.17
C THR A 151 -17.34 9.09 -10.80
N PHE A 152 -16.36 9.06 -9.89
CA PHE A 152 -16.50 9.56 -8.52
C PHE A 152 -17.05 11.00 -8.42
N PRO A 153 -16.59 11.99 -9.23
CA PRO A 153 -17.13 13.36 -9.17
C PRO A 153 -18.62 13.44 -9.54
N ALA A 154 -19.08 12.60 -10.49
CA ALA A 154 -20.50 12.56 -10.86
C ALA A 154 -21.35 11.95 -9.72
N ILE A 155 -20.84 10.90 -9.08
CA ILE A 155 -21.49 10.28 -7.91
C ILE A 155 -21.56 11.27 -6.75
N MET A 156 -20.51 12.10 -6.53
CA MET A 156 -20.51 13.11 -5.47
C MET A 156 -21.65 14.11 -5.60
N ASN A 157 -22.03 14.52 -6.81
CA ASN A 157 -23.16 15.42 -7.02
C ASN A 157 -24.49 14.79 -6.59
N ILE A 158 -24.71 13.53 -6.96
CA ILE A 158 -25.92 12.78 -6.58
C ILE A 158 -25.92 12.55 -5.06
N ALA A 159 -24.77 12.17 -4.49
CA ALA A 159 -24.61 11.95 -3.06
C ALA A 159 -24.86 13.22 -2.25
N ALA A 160 -24.46 14.40 -2.75
CA ALA A 160 -24.74 15.68 -2.10
C ALA A 160 -26.23 15.99 -2.06
N LEU A 161 -26.95 15.79 -3.17
CA LEU A 161 -28.41 15.95 -3.21
C LEU A 161 -29.12 14.96 -2.28
N LEU A 162 -28.70 13.69 -2.29
CA LEU A 162 -29.23 12.68 -1.40
C LEU A 162 -28.95 13.02 0.07
N SER A 163 -27.76 13.51 0.39
CA SER A 163 -27.39 13.94 1.75
C SER A 163 -28.24 15.12 2.21
N LEU A 164 -28.57 16.07 1.33
CA LEU A 164 -29.48 17.17 1.64
C LEU A 164 -30.88 16.66 1.96
N LEU A 165 -31.38 15.73 1.15
CA LEU A 165 -32.69 15.11 1.35
C LEU A 165 -32.74 14.34 2.67
N VAL A 166 -31.73 13.50 2.95
CA VAL A 166 -31.60 12.79 4.23
C VAL A 166 -31.53 13.78 5.40
N PHE A 167 -30.81 14.89 5.25
CA PHE A 167 -30.74 15.93 6.27
C PHE A 167 -32.09 16.58 6.55
N MET A 168 -32.87 16.92 5.52
CA MET A 168 -34.22 17.47 5.69
C MET A 168 -35.14 16.49 6.43
N TYR A 169 -35.12 15.21 6.06
CA TYR A 169 -35.90 14.19 6.74
C TYR A 169 -35.41 13.93 8.17
N ALA A 170 -34.11 14.03 8.43
CA ALA A 170 -33.56 13.91 9.78
C ALA A 170 -34.07 15.04 10.69
N VAL A 171 -34.04 16.30 10.21
CA VAL A 171 -34.58 17.44 10.95
C VAL A 171 -36.08 17.27 11.20
N LEU A 172 -36.85 16.88 10.18
CA LEU A 172 -38.27 16.61 10.32
C LEU A 172 -38.54 15.46 11.30
N GLY A 173 -37.74 14.40 11.24
CA GLY A 173 -37.81 13.27 12.16
C GLY A 173 -37.53 13.67 13.61
N VAL A 174 -36.54 14.52 13.86
CA VAL A 174 -36.31 15.09 15.19
C VAL A 174 -37.51 15.93 15.61
N HIS A 175 -38.06 16.81 14.78
CA HIS A 175 -39.22 17.61 15.17
C HIS A 175 -40.49 16.78 15.42
N LEU A 176 -40.71 15.71 14.66
CA LEU A 176 -41.90 14.87 14.78
C LEU A 176 -41.80 13.84 15.90
N PHE A 177 -40.60 13.31 16.15
CA PHE A 177 -40.36 12.20 17.07
C PHE A 177 -39.55 12.58 18.32
N ALA A 178 -39.10 13.84 18.47
CA ALA A 178 -38.41 14.29 19.69
C ALA A 178 -39.28 14.17 20.95
N SER A 179 -40.60 14.21 20.80
CA SER A 179 -41.56 14.14 21.90
C SER A 179 -42.13 12.73 22.12
N LEU A 180 -41.70 11.73 21.34
CA LEU A 180 -42.04 10.34 21.64
C LEU A 180 -41.15 9.89 22.79
N ASP A 181 -41.68 9.92 24.00
CA ASP A 181 -41.12 9.15 25.10
C ASP A 181 -41.05 7.68 24.66
N LEU A 182 -39.88 7.06 24.81
CA LEU A 182 -39.70 5.61 24.70
C LEU A 182 -40.44 4.94 25.87
N HIS A 183 -41.76 5.01 25.87
CA HIS A 183 -42.59 4.26 26.79
C HIS A 183 -42.73 2.84 26.28
N ASN A 184 -41.71 2.01 26.59
CA ASN A 184 -41.85 0.65 27.13
C ASN A 184 -40.52 -0.11 27.05
N GLY A 185 -39.91 -0.24 28.23
CA GLY A 185 -38.75 -1.03 28.59
C GLY A 185 -38.50 -0.84 30.07
#